data_AF-A2SJ16-F1
#
_entry.id   AF-A2SJ16-F1
#
_cell.length_a   1.000
_cell.length_b   1.000
_cell.length_c   1.000
_cell.angle_alpha   90.00
_cell.angle_beta   90.00
_cell.angle_gamma   90.00
#
_symmetry.space_group_name_H-M   'P 1'
#
loop_
_entity.id
_entity.type
_entity.pdbx_description
1 polymer ?
#
loop_
_entity_poly.entity_id
_entity_poly.type
_entity_poly.pdbx_seq_one_letter_code
_entity_poly.pdbx_strand_id
1 'polypeptide(L)'
;MSKIYRTVSHVDGYNGMPQYEIKGTKIYRTVSHVDGYNGMPQYEIKGDKIYRTVSHVDGYNGMPQYQIKGSKIYRTVSHVDGYNGMPQFEIKG
;
A
#
# COMPACT_ATOMS: atom_id res chain seq x y z
N MET A 1 11.51 5.42 10.31
CA MET A 1 10.24 5.70 9.62
C MET A 1 10.20 4.80 8.41
N SER A 2 9.22 3.91 8.29
CA SER A 2 9.22 2.93 7.19
C SER A 2 8.59 3.49 5.93
N LYS A 3 9.20 3.17 4.78
CA LYS A 3 8.75 3.54 3.44
C LYS A 3 8.33 2.31 2.66
N ILE A 4 7.38 2.47 1.75
CA ILE A 4 6.83 1.40 0.92
C ILE A 4 7.21 1.65 -0.54
N TYR A 5 7.83 0.65 -1.16
CA TYR A 5 8.34 0.70 -2.53
C TYR A 5 7.62 -0.32 -3.41
N ARG A 6 7.48 -0.05 -4.70
CA ARG A 6 7.06 -1.08 -5.66
C ARG A 6 8.15 -2.14 -5.76
N THR A 7 7.75 -3.40 -5.77
CA THR A 7 8.66 -4.49 -6.11
C THR A 7 8.84 -4.58 -7.62
N VAL A 8 9.77 -5.41 -8.09
CA VAL A 8 9.91 -5.76 -9.51
C VAL A 8 8.69 -6.52 -10.06
N SER A 9 7.90 -7.15 -9.20
CA SER A 9 6.68 -7.87 -9.56
C SER A 9 5.40 -7.06 -9.38
N HIS A 10 5.52 -5.76 -9.11
CA HIS A 10 4.36 -4.86 -9.07
C HIS A 10 3.71 -4.81 -10.46
N VAL A 11 2.38 -4.87 -10.54
CA VAL A 11 1.65 -4.91 -11.82
C VAL A 11 1.95 -3.72 -12.74
N ASP A 12 2.15 -2.53 -12.16
CA ASP A 12 2.53 -1.31 -12.88
C ASP A 12 4.05 -1.13 -13.03
N GLY A 13 4.83 -2.21 -12.84
CA GLY A 13 6.29 -2.18 -12.93
C GLY A 13 7.01 -1.60 -11.70
N TYR A 14 8.33 -1.74 -11.72
CA TYR A 14 9.23 -1.29 -10.65
C TYR A 14 9.32 0.23 -10.56
N ASN A 15 9.45 0.76 -9.34
CA ASN A 15 9.81 2.15 -9.10
C ASN A 15 10.80 2.21 -7.91
N GLY A 16 11.97 2.82 -8.14
CA GLY A 16 13.02 2.96 -7.12
C GLY A 16 12.74 3.99 -6.03
N MET A 17 11.70 4.81 -6.21
CA MET A 17 11.27 5.83 -5.25
C MET A 17 10.14 5.31 -4.36
N PRO A 18 10.08 5.74 -3.09
CA PRO A 18 9.03 5.31 -2.18
C PRO A 18 7.69 5.82 -2.68
N GLN A 19 6.67 4.95 -2.71
CA GLN A 19 5.31 5.33 -3.08
C GLN A 19 4.52 5.75 -1.86
N TYR A 20 4.71 5.04 -0.75
CA TYR A 20 4.03 5.38 0.50
C TYR A 20 5.00 5.48 1.67
N GLU A 21 4.55 6.12 2.74
CA GLU A 21 5.20 6.16 4.03
C GLU A 21 4.24 5.70 5.14
N ILE A 22 4.79 5.01 6.14
CA ILE A 22 4.03 4.52 7.30
C ILE A 22 4.29 5.46 8.48
N LYS A 23 3.21 6.03 9.04
CA LYS A 23 3.22 6.83 10.27
C LYS A 23 2.22 6.22 11.26
N GLY A 24 2.73 5.56 12.30
CA GLY A 24 1.91 4.74 13.19
C GLY A 24 1.25 3.59 12.40
N THR A 25 -0.08 3.50 12.44
CA THR A 25 -0.86 2.52 11.67
C THR A 25 -1.34 3.07 10.32
N LYS A 26 -1.06 4.33 9.99
CA LYS A 26 -1.57 5.00 8.80
C LYS A 26 -0.52 5.03 7.69
N ILE A 27 -0.98 4.89 6.45
CA ILE A 27 -0.15 4.87 5.24
C ILE A 27 -0.52 6.08 4.38
N TYR A 28 0.47 6.89 4.03
CA TYR A 28 0.32 8.14 3.27
C TYR A 28 1.06 8.06 1.94
N ARG A 29 0.56 8.77 0.93
CA ARG A 29 1.31 8.94 -0.33
C ARG A 29 2.51 9.85 -0.07
N THR A 30 3.67 9.47 -0.57
CA THR A 30 4.84 10.36 -0.58
C THR A 30 4.72 11.36 -1.72
N VAL A 31 5.64 12.35 -1.75
CA VAL A 31 5.78 13.27 -2.89
C VAL A 31 6.20 12.58 -4.19
N SER A 32 6.79 11.39 -4.11
CA SER A 32 7.22 10.58 -5.24
C SER A 32 6.23 9.47 -5.62
N HIS A 33 5.03 9.48 -5.02
CA HIS A 33 3.95 8.60 -5.45
C HIS A 33 3.56 8.94 -6.90
N VAL A 34 3.31 7.93 -7.74
CA VAL A 34 3.00 8.15 -9.17
C VAL A 34 1.78 9.04 -9.41
N ASP A 35 0.78 8.96 -8.54
CA ASP A 35 -0.43 9.79 -8.59
C ASP A 35 -0.31 11.10 -7.77
N GLY A 36 0.90 11.48 -7.40
CA GLY A 36 1.18 12.66 -6.59
C GLY A 36 0.93 12.50 -5.08
N TYR A 37 1.29 13.55 -4.35
CA TYR A 37 1.20 13.63 -2.89
C TYR A 37 -0.25 13.73 -2.39
N ASN A 38 -0.52 13.16 -1.22
CA ASN A 38 -1.76 13.39 -0.49
C ASN A 38 -1.47 13.46 1.02
N GLY A 39 -1.89 14.54 1.68
CA GLY A 39 -1.69 14.77 3.11
C GLY A 39 -2.59 13.94 4.02
N MET A 40 -3.63 13.30 3.46
CA MET A 40 -4.54 12.41 4.18
C MET A 40 -4.10 10.95 4.03
N PRO A 41 -4.30 10.11 5.06
CA PRO A 41 -3.96 8.70 4.97
C PRO A 41 -4.78 8.05 3.86
N GLN A 42 -4.15 7.19 3.07
CA GLN A 42 -4.84 6.42 2.05
C GLN A 42 -5.24 5.05 2.62
N TYR A 43 -4.35 4.44 3.38
CA TYR A 43 -4.60 3.14 3.99
C TYR A 43 -4.34 3.13 5.50
N GLU A 44 -4.90 2.11 6.16
CA GLU A 44 -4.68 1.80 7.57
C GLU A 44 -4.30 0.33 7.74
N ILE A 45 -3.29 0.10 8.56
CA ILE A 45 -2.82 -1.22 8.98
C ILE A 45 -3.60 -1.66 10.21
N LYS A 46 -4.20 -2.85 10.16
CA LYS A 46 -4.83 -3.52 11.31
C LYS A 46 -4.32 -4.96 11.35
N GLY A 47 -3.45 -5.27 12.30
CA GLY A 47 -2.71 -6.54 12.31
C GLY A 47 -1.83 -6.67 11.07
N ASP A 48 -1.97 -7.78 10.33
CA ASP A 48 -1.26 -8.04 9.07
C ASP A 48 -2.03 -7.57 7.83
N LYS A 49 -3.14 -6.86 7.99
CA LYS A 49 -4.02 -6.43 6.89
C LYS A 49 -4.00 -4.93 6.70
N ILE A 50 -4.19 -4.50 5.44
CA ILE A 50 -4.20 -3.11 5.02
C ILE A 50 -5.56 -2.80 4.39
N TYR A 51 -6.23 -1.76 4.88
CA TYR A 51 -7.58 -1.35 4.49
C TYR A 51 -7.57 0.05 3.90
N ARG A 52 -8.49 0.35 2.97
CA ARG A 52 -8.72 1.72 2.51
C ARG A 52 -9.35 2.53 3.63
N THR A 53 -8.85 3.73 3.83
CA THR A 53 -9.50 4.71 4.73
C THR A 53 -10.63 5.44 4.00
N VAL A 54 -11.42 6.22 4.74
CA VAL A 54 -12.44 7.10 4.15
C VAL A 54 -11.86 8.20 3.26
N SER A 55 -10.57 8.56 3.45
CA SER A 55 -9.84 9.54 2.65
C SER A 55 -9.06 8.92 1.49
N HIS A 56 -9.22 7.61 1.24
CA HIS A 56 -8.65 6.98 0.07
C HIS A 56 -9.26 7.58 -1.21
N VAL A 57 -8.46 7.82 -2.25
CA VAL A 57 -8.94 8.45 -3.50
C VAL A 57 -10.08 7.69 -4.18
N ASP A 58 -10.06 6.36 -4.10
CA ASP A 58 -11.13 5.47 -4.61
C ASP A 58 -12.25 5.19 -3.59
N GLY A 59 -12.30 5.94 -2.48
CA GLY A 59 -13.23 5.74 -1.40
C GLY A 59 -12.90 4.59 -0.44
N TYR A 60 -13.74 4.48 0.59
CA TYR A 60 -13.61 3.49 1.67
C TYR A 60 -13.90 2.06 1.18
N ASN A 61 -13.19 1.08 1.76
CA ASN A 61 -13.52 -0.33 1.62
C ASN A 61 -13.30 -1.05 2.96
N GLY A 62 -14.35 -1.72 3.46
CA GLY A 62 -14.32 -2.47 4.72
C GLY A 62 -13.57 -3.80 4.65
N MET A 63 -13.27 -4.28 3.45
CA MET A 63 -12.49 -5.50 3.23
C MET A 63 -11.00 -5.16 3.06
N PRO A 64 -10.09 -6.02 3.53
CA PRO A 64 -8.66 -5.79 3.38
C PRO A 64 -8.31 -5.74 1.90
N GLN A 65 -7.47 -4.80 1.51
CA GLN A 65 -6.96 -4.72 0.14
C GLN A 65 -5.63 -5.45 0.03
N TYR A 66 -4.76 -5.27 1.02
CA TYR A 66 -3.46 -5.94 1.05
C TYR A 66 -3.21 -6.71 2.35
N GLN A 67 -2.28 -7.65 2.29
CA GLN A 67 -1.75 -8.39 3.43
C GLN A 67 -0.23 -8.23 3.48
N ILE A 68 0.28 -7.97 4.68
CA ILE A 68 1.71 -7.91 5.00
C ILE A 68 2.19 -9.32 5.36
N LYS A 69 3.26 -9.79 4.72
CA LYS A 69 3.98 -11.02 5.09
C LYS A 69 5.48 -10.70 5.15
N GLY A 70 6.04 -10.62 6.35
CA GLY A 70 7.38 -10.08 6.57
C GLY A 70 7.47 -8.62 6.10
N SER A 71 8.44 -8.30 5.25
CA SER A 71 8.57 -6.97 4.64
C SER A 71 7.75 -6.78 3.36
N LYS A 72 7.05 -7.82 2.87
CA LYS A 72 6.36 -7.81 1.58
C LYS A 72 4.86 -7.61 1.74
N ILE A 73 4.25 -6.93 0.77
CA ILE A 73 2.82 -6.62 0.74
C ILE A 73 2.19 -7.25 -0.51
N TYR A 74 1.13 -8.02 -0.30
CA TYR A 74 0.44 -8.80 -1.34
C TYR A 74 -1.01 -8.34 -1.49
N ARG A 75 -1.57 -8.43 -2.70
CA ARG A 75 -3.02 -8.23 -2.89
C ARG A 75 -3.76 -9.39 -2.23
N THR A 76 -4.82 -9.07 -1.51
CA THR A 76 -5.76 -10.08 -1.00
C THR A 76 -6.78 -10.46 -2.09
N VAL A 77 -7.59 -11.49 -1.82
CA VAL A 77 -8.71 -11.85 -2.70
C VAL A 77 -9.79 -10.78 -2.80
N SER A 78 -9.89 -9.89 -1.81
CA SER A 78 -10.83 -8.77 -1.77
C SER A 78 -10.25 -7.46 -2.30
N HIS A 79 -9.03 -7.50 -2.86
CA HIS A 79 -8.47 -6.35 -3.56
C HIS A 79 -9.33 -6.00 -4.78
N VAL A 80 -9.56 -4.71 -5.05
CA VAL A 80 -10.42 -4.26 -6.17
C VAL A 80 -9.99 -4.80 -7.54
N ASP A 81 -8.68 -4.87 -7.78
CA ASP A 81 -8.09 -5.44 -9.00
C ASP A 81 -7.86 -6.96 -8.94
N GLY A 82 -8.46 -7.64 -7.96
CA GLY A 82 -8.29 -9.07 -7.73
C GLY A 82 -6.98 -9.49 -7.05
N TYR A 83 -6.88 -10.79 -6.79
CA TYR A 83 -5.75 -11.41 -6.10
C TYR A 83 -4.47 -11.40 -6.94
N ASN A 84 -3.31 -11.26 -6.28
CA ASN A 84 -2.01 -11.48 -6.88
C ASN A 84 -1.08 -12.20 -5.88
N GLY A 85 -0.55 -13.35 -6.28
CA GLY A 85 0.35 -14.17 -5.45
C GLY A 85 1.77 -13.64 -5.33
N MET A 86 2.16 -12.67 -6.15
CA MET A 86 3.45 -12.01 -6.11
C MET A 86 3.39 -10.74 -5.26
N PRO A 87 4.47 -10.38 -4.54
CA PRO A 87 4.49 -9.19 -3.71
C PRO A 87 4.37 -7.96 -4.59
N GLN A 88 3.47 -7.05 -4.27
CA GLN A 88 3.30 -5.79 -5.00
C GLN A 88 4.20 -4.71 -4.40
N PHE A 89 4.27 -4.65 -3.07
CA PHE A 89 5.13 -3.68 -2.40
C PHE A 89 6.10 -4.32 -1.40
N GLU A 90 7.11 -3.56 -1.03
CA GLU A 90 8.06 -3.88 0.02
C GLU A 90 8.22 -2.70 0.99
N ILE A 91 8.18 -3.01 2.28
CA ILE A 91 8.44 -2.09 3.38
C ILE A 91 9.96 -2.07 3.64
N LYS A 92 10.55 -0.88 3.67
CA LYS A 92 11.97 -0.65 4.01
C LYS A 92 12.08 0.36 5.15
N GLY A 93 12.99 0.10 6.09
CA GLY A 93 13.25 0.92 7.27
C GLY A 93 14.08 2.17 6.98
#